data_AF-A0A3N9UCJ9-F1
#
_entry.id   AF-A0A3N9UCJ9-F1
#
_cell.length_a   1.000
_cell.length_b   1.000
_cell.length_c   1.000
_cell.angle_alpha   90.00
_cell.angle_beta   90.00
_cell.angle_gamma   90.00
#
_symmetry.space_group_name_H-M   'P 1'
#
loop_
_entity.id
_entity.type
_entity.pdbx_description
1 polymer ?
#
loop_
_entity_poly.entity_id
_entity_poly.type
_entity_poly.pdbx_seq_one_letter_code
_entity_poly.pdbx_strand_id
1 'polypeptide(L)'
;MAMKDQIETEVDQYLADNGMSTNYHRLMYAGPSMRTRHSLVLVFTEVGLITFSFSIVSKSETQMFFLPKDKIRAIRLDKKRFVHKLSMEAENEEGQIERAQYFVSKRVFGRPWHSETLQYLFDKKIFSEATNTHC
;
A
#
# COMPACT_ATOMS: atom_id res chain seq x y z
N MET A 1 -15.25 -10.42 -10.87
CA MET A 1 -13.89 -10.34 -10.30
C MET A 1 -13.91 -9.33 -9.18
N ALA A 2 -13.43 -9.66 -7.98
CA ALA A 2 -13.42 -8.70 -6.88
C ALA A 2 -12.33 -7.65 -7.12
N MET A 3 -12.52 -6.43 -6.60
CA MET A 3 -11.54 -5.33 -6.75
C MET A 3 -10.12 -5.73 -6.33
N LYS A 4 -9.99 -6.57 -5.28
CA LYS A 4 -8.69 -7.09 -4.84
C LYS A 4 -8.02 -7.90 -5.95
N ASP A 5 -8.73 -8.87 -6.52
CA ASP A 5 -8.19 -9.74 -7.57
C ASP A 5 -7.79 -8.93 -8.81
N GLN A 6 -8.53 -7.88 -9.15
CA GLN A 6 -8.17 -6.96 -10.24
C GLN A 6 -6.85 -6.25 -9.96
N ILE A 7 -6.71 -5.67 -8.76
CA ILE A 7 -5.48 -4.98 -8.34
C ILE A 7 -4.31 -5.95 -8.30
N GLU A 8 -4.47 -7.16 -7.76
CA GLU A 8 -3.42 -8.18 -7.72
C GLU A 8 -2.99 -8.58 -9.13
N THR A 9 -3.95 -8.78 -10.04
CA THR A 9 -3.65 -9.08 -11.45
C THR A 9 -2.88 -7.94 -12.13
N GLU A 10 -3.29 -6.69 -11.91
CA GLU A 10 -2.58 -5.52 -12.47
C GLU A 10 -1.17 -5.38 -11.90
N VAL A 11 -0.99 -5.66 -10.61
CA VAL A 11 0.33 -5.67 -9.97
C VAL A 11 1.21 -6.76 -10.56
N ASP A 12 0.71 -8.00 -10.63
CA ASP A 12 1.46 -9.14 -11.17
C ASP A 12 1.88 -8.88 -12.62
N GLN A 13 0.97 -8.33 -13.44
CA GLN A 13 1.28 -7.97 -14.82
C GLN A 13 2.37 -6.89 -14.89
N TYR A 14 2.24 -5.81 -14.11
CA TYR A 14 3.24 -4.75 -14.07
C TYR A 14 4.61 -5.27 -13.64
N LEU A 15 4.67 -6.11 -12.61
CA LEU A 15 5.92 -6.69 -12.14
C LEU A 15 6.53 -7.59 -13.22
N ALA A 16 5.74 -8.46 -13.85
CA ALA A 16 6.21 -9.34 -14.92
C ALA A 16 6.77 -8.56 -16.12
N ASP A 17 6.08 -7.50 -16.55
CA ASP A 17 6.52 -6.63 -17.66
C ASP A 17 7.86 -5.93 -17.38
N ASN A 18 8.22 -5.78 -16.10
CA ASN A 18 9.48 -5.18 -15.65
C ASN A 18 10.50 -6.21 -15.14
N GLY A 19 10.28 -7.51 -15.40
CA GLY A 19 11.21 -8.58 -14.99
C GLY A 19 11.29 -8.81 -13.47
N MET A 20 10.26 -8.39 -12.73
CA MET A 20 10.11 -8.57 -11.29
C MET A 20 9.00 -9.58 -11.00
N SER A 21 8.99 -10.10 -9.77
CA SER A 21 7.90 -10.95 -9.27
C SER A 21 7.68 -10.71 -7.79
N THR A 22 6.55 -11.18 -7.26
CA THR A 22 6.33 -11.17 -5.82
C THR A 22 5.51 -12.37 -5.37
N ASN A 23 5.78 -12.84 -4.15
CA ASN A 23 5.04 -13.94 -3.52
C ASN A 23 3.86 -13.44 -2.66
N TYR A 24 3.74 -12.13 -2.41
CA TYR A 24 2.63 -11.60 -1.62
C TYR A 24 2.17 -10.23 -2.10
N HIS A 25 0.88 -9.98 -1.86
CA HIS A 25 0.24 -8.68 -2.01
C HIS A 25 -0.37 -8.27 -0.68
N ARG A 26 0.14 -7.19 -0.09
CA ARG A 26 -0.42 -6.61 1.14
C ARG A 26 -1.11 -5.30 0.81
N LEU A 27 -2.43 -5.38 0.62
CA LEU A 27 -3.24 -4.25 0.18
C LEU A 27 -3.81 -3.47 1.36
N MET A 28 -3.88 -2.14 1.25
CA MET A 28 -4.68 -1.33 2.15
C MET A 28 -5.20 -0.06 1.48
N TYR A 29 -6.40 0.37 1.87
CA TYR A 29 -6.88 1.70 1.53
C TYR A 29 -6.16 2.79 2.32
N ALA A 30 -5.90 3.91 1.68
CA ALA A 30 -5.38 5.12 2.29
C ALA A 30 -5.96 6.37 1.61
N GLY A 31 -5.72 7.53 2.18
CA GLY A 31 -6.05 8.80 1.54
C GLY A 31 -5.31 9.97 2.15
N PRO A 32 -5.15 11.08 1.41
CA PRO A 32 -4.43 12.27 1.88
C PRO A 32 -5.15 13.00 3.02
N SER A 33 -6.47 12.81 3.15
CA SER A 33 -7.29 13.45 4.18
C SER A 33 -8.24 12.45 4.83
N MET A 34 -8.89 12.86 5.94
CA MET A 34 -9.97 12.06 6.53
C MET A 34 -11.20 11.92 5.62
N ARG A 35 -11.44 12.79 4.64
CA ARG A 35 -12.59 12.62 3.73
C ARG A 35 -12.30 11.58 2.64
N THR A 36 -11.03 11.40 2.28
CA THR A 36 -10.62 10.64 1.10
C THR A 36 -9.85 9.35 1.43
N ARG A 37 -10.00 8.79 2.64
CA ARG A 37 -9.29 7.61 3.17
C ARG A 37 -9.33 6.32 2.32
N HIS A 38 -10.11 6.30 1.25
CA HIS A 38 -10.29 5.18 0.32
C HIS A 38 -10.07 5.57 -1.14
N SER A 39 -9.48 6.74 -1.40
CA SER A 39 -9.14 7.19 -2.77
C SER A 39 -7.80 6.64 -3.25
N LEU A 40 -7.01 6.03 -2.37
CA LEU A 40 -5.76 5.35 -2.70
C LEU A 40 -5.83 3.90 -2.22
N VAL A 41 -5.29 2.98 -3.01
CA VAL A 41 -4.90 1.65 -2.55
C VAL A 41 -3.39 1.53 -2.60
N LEU A 42 -2.79 1.18 -1.47
CA LEU A 42 -1.39 0.86 -1.33
C LEU A 42 -1.24 -0.65 -1.38
N VAL A 43 -0.34 -1.15 -2.22
CA VAL A 43 -0.02 -2.57 -2.35
C VAL A 43 1.47 -2.76 -2.04
N PHE A 44 1.76 -3.30 -0.87
CA PHE A 44 3.13 -3.64 -0.49
C PHE A 44 3.46 -5.03 -1.02
N THR A 45 4.57 -5.13 -1.74
CA THR A 45 5.12 -6.37 -2.32
C THR A 45 6.51 -6.62 -1.75
N GLU A 46 7.19 -7.66 -2.21
CA GLU A 46 8.59 -7.92 -1.85
C GLU A 46 9.55 -6.89 -2.44
N VAL A 47 9.23 -6.39 -3.63
CA VAL A 47 10.09 -5.51 -4.43
C VAL A 47 9.81 -4.03 -4.20
N GLY A 48 8.65 -3.65 -3.67
CA GLY A 48 8.33 -2.26 -3.42
C GLY A 48 6.91 -1.99 -2.96
N LEU A 49 6.50 -0.73 -3.14
CA LEU A 49 5.14 -0.26 -2.94
C LEU A 49 4.55 0.15 -4.30
N ILE A 50 3.39 -0.39 -4.63
CA ILE A 50 2.58 0.09 -5.75
C ILE A 50 1.39 0.86 -5.19
N THR A 51 1.08 2.00 -5.79
CA THR A 51 -0.05 2.85 -5.39
C THR A 51 -1.02 2.99 -6.54
N PHE A 52 -2.30 2.77 -6.25
CA PHE A 52 -3.42 2.98 -7.18
C PHE A 52 -4.23 4.17 -6.70
N SER A 53 -4.28 5.23 -7.50
CA SER A 53 -5.07 6.43 -7.21
C SER A 53 -6.37 6.45 -8.01
N PHE A 54 -7.48 6.60 -7.30
CA PHE A 54 -8.82 6.67 -7.87
C PHE A 54 -9.32 8.12 -7.85
N SER A 55 -9.43 8.73 -9.03
CA SER A 55 -10.06 10.06 -9.16
C SER A 55 -11.58 9.93 -9.05
N ILE A 56 -12.18 10.67 -8.11
CA ILE A 56 -13.65 10.76 -7.98
C ILE A 56 -14.22 11.73 -9.04
N VAL A 57 -13.40 12.62 -9.59
CA VAL A 57 -13.81 13.73 -10.47
C VAL A 57 -13.80 13.34 -11.95
N SER A 58 -12.99 12.36 -12.34
CA SER A 58 -12.90 11.85 -13.71
C SER A 58 -13.06 10.32 -13.68
N LYS A 59 -14.14 9.81 -14.26
CA LYS A 59 -14.53 8.38 -14.28
C LYS A 59 -13.57 7.44 -15.03
N SER A 60 -12.33 7.82 -15.32
CA SER A 60 -11.58 7.19 -16.42
C SER A 60 -10.10 6.88 -16.19
N GLU A 61 -9.44 7.38 -15.15
CA GLU A 61 -7.99 7.18 -15.01
C GLU A 61 -7.62 6.75 -13.59
N THR A 62 -7.46 5.44 -13.40
CA THR A 62 -6.70 4.90 -12.28
C THR A 62 -5.23 5.11 -12.59
N GLN A 63 -4.53 5.88 -11.76
CA GLN A 63 -3.09 6.07 -11.91
C GLN A 63 -2.34 5.08 -11.02
N MET A 64 -1.38 4.38 -11.61
CA MET A 64 -0.50 3.44 -10.92
C MET A 64 0.90 4.04 -10.81
N PHE A 65 1.47 4.04 -9.61
CA PHE A 65 2.86 4.45 -9.37
C PHE A 65 3.59 3.37 -8.59
N PHE A 66 4.84 3.11 -8.98
CA PHE A 66 5.72 2.16 -8.30
C PHE A 66 6.84 2.89 -7.57
N LEU A 67 7.07 2.49 -6.32
CA LEU A 67 8.17 2.94 -5.48
C LEU A 67 9.00 1.72 -5.06
N PRO A 68 10.23 1.58 -5.57
CA PRO A 68 11.13 0.49 -5.18
C PRO A 68 11.38 0.43 -3.67
N LYS A 69 11.47 -0.78 -3.12
CA LYS A 69 11.64 -1.00 -1.67
C LYS A 69 12.91 -0.38 -1.11
N ASP A 70 13.99 -0.39 -1.88
CA ASP A 70 15.29 0.20 -1.53
C ASP A 70 15.23 1.73 -1.41
N LYS A 71 14.29 2.38 -2.11
CA LYS A 71 14.00 3.81 -1.98
C LYS A 71 13.15 4.15 -0.76
N ILE A 72 12.51 3.18 -0.12
CA ILE A 72 11.68 3.41 1.07
C ILE A 72 12.57 3.44 2.33
N ARG A 73 12.73 4.61 2.94
CA ARG A 73 13.55 4.80 4.13
C ARG A 73 12.81 4.48 5.42
N ALA A 74 11.54 4.87 5.50
CA ALA A 74 10.74 4.60 6.69
C ALA A 74 9.25 4.52 6.38
N ILE A 75 8.56 3.61 7.08
CA ILE A 75 7.11 3.56 7.15
C ILE A 75 6.72 3.56 8.61
N ARG A 76 5.87 4.50 9.03
CA ARG A 76 5.40 4.65 10.40
C ARG A 76 3.88 4.72 10.43
N LEU A 77 3.27 3.96 11.33
CA LEU A 77 1.83 3.94 11.53
C LEU A 77 1.48 4.38 12.94
N ASP A 78 0.95 5.58 13.09
CA ASP A 78 0.53 6.12 14.38
C ASP A 78 -0.92 5.79 14.68
N LYS A 79 -1.19 5.29 15.89
CA LYS A 79 -2.56 5.09 16.39
C LYS A 79 -3.19 6.43 16.74
N LYS A 80 -4.30 6.80 16.08
CA LYS A 80 -5.17 7.91 16.52
C LYS A 80 -6.56 7.38 16.89
N ARG A 81 -7.37 8.25 17.50
CA ARG A 81 -8.72 7.91 17.99
C ARG A 81 -9.64 7.40 16.87
N PHE A 82 -9.69 8.10 15.74
CA PHE A 82 -10.63 7.78 14.66
C PHE A 82 -9.99 7.01 13.50
N VAL A 83 -8.72 7.26 13.22
CA VAL A 83 -7.97 6.73 12.06
C VAL A 83 -6.54 6.42 12.47
N HIS A 84 -5.81 5.68 11.66
CA HIS A 84 -4.36 5.63 11.74
C HIS A 84 -3.76 6.71 10.85
N LYS A 85 -2.60 7.24 11.26
CA LYS A 85 -1.79 8.13 10.42
C LYS A 85 -0.61 7.32 9.90
N LEU A 86 -0.56 7.10 8.60
CA LEU A 86 0.57 6.51 7.91
C LEU A 86 1.51 7.63 7.48
N SER A 87 2.77 7.56 7.87
CA SER A 87 3.83 8.45 7.40
C SER A 87 4.87 7.62 6.68
N MET A 88 5.28 8.08 5.49
CA MET A 88 6.27 7.42 4.66
C MET A 88 7.39 8.40 4.33
N GLU A 89 8.63 7.91 4.36
CA GLU A 89 9.82 8.64 3.93
C GLU A 89 10.49 7.82 2.83
N ALA A 90 10.77 8.45 1.69
CA ALA A 90 11.39 7.79 0.55
C ALA A 90 12.37 8.74 -0.16
N GLU A 91 13.33 8.17 -0.87
CA GLU A 91 14.30 8.91 -1.67
C GLU A 91 13.78 9.08 -3.11
N ASN A 92 13.82 10.30 -3.63
CA ASN A 92 13.45 10.61 -5.00
C ASN A 92 14.64 10.44 -5.97
N GLU A 93 14.43 10.73 -7.26
CA GLU A 93 15.46 10.59 -8.30
C GLU A 93 16.69 11.48 -8.08
N GLU A 94 16.52 12.62 -7.40
CA GLU A 94 17.59 13.55 -7.07
C GLU A 94 18.35 13.16 -5.78
N GLY A 95 18.00 12.02 -5.16
CA GLY A 95 18.57 11.57 -3.90
C GLY A 95 18.05 12.32 -2.67
N GLN A 96 17.00 13.14 -2.82
CA GLN A 96 16.39 13.90 -1.73
C GLN A 96 15.33 13.05 -1.01
N ILE A 97 15.18 13.28 0.30
CA ILE A 97 14.16 12.59 1.09
C ILE A 97 12.83 13.33 0.99
N GLU A 98 11.86 12.67 0.39
CA GLU A 98 10.47 13.10 0.36
C GLU A 98 9.66 12.42 1.46
N ARG A 99 8.61 13.12 1.91
CA ARG A 99 7.74 12.66 2.98
C ARG A 99 6.28 12.71 2.55
N ALA A 100 5.60 11.59 2.69
CA ALA A 100 4.17 11.47 2.44
C ALA A 100 3.41 11.14 3.72
N GLN A 101 2.19 11.65 3.84
CA GLN A 101 1.30 11.37 4.96
C GLN A 101 -0.09 11.00 4.46
N TYR A 102 -0.63 9.94 5.03
CA TYR A 102 -1.96 9.44 4.70
C TYR A 102 -2.74 9.09 5.96
N PHE A 103 -4.06 9.14 5.84
CA PHE A 103 -4.99 8.64 6.84
C PHE A 103 -5.55 7.30 6.40
N VAL A 104 -5.52 6.35 7.33
CA VAL A 104 -5.93 4.96 7.08
C VAL A 104 -7.06 4.61 8.04
N SER A 105 -8.16 4.10 7.51
CA SER A 105 -9.28 3.62 8.34
C SER A 105 -8.81 2.45 9.20
N LYS A 106 -9.35 2.29 10.41
CA LYS A 106 -8.95 1.17 11.29
C LYS A 106 -9.43 -0.18 10.77
N ARG A 107 -10.56 -0.17 10.07
CA ARG A 107 -11.22 -1.32 9.45
C ARG A 107 -11.99 -0.83 8.22
N VAL A 108 -12.18 -1.73 7.26
CA VAL A 108 -13.06 -1.52 6.11
C VAL A 108 -13.97 -2.74 6.01
N PHE A 109 -15.28 -2.52 6.02
CA PHE A 109 -16.27 -3.59 6.05
C PHE A 109 -16.14 -4.50 4.82
N GLY A 110 -16.14 -5.82 5.02
CA GLY A 110 -15.99 -6.79 3.94
C GLY A 110 -14.61 -6.81 3.27
N ARG A 111 -13.58 -6.27 3.93
CA ARG A 111 -12.19 -6.20 3.44
C ARG A 111 -11.21 -6.69 4.51
N PRO A 112 -11.16 -8.00 4.81
CA PRO A 112 -10.27 -8.56 5.84
C PRO A 112 -8.79 -8.28 5.55
N TRP A 113 -8.39 -8.37 4.28
CA TRP A 113 -7.05 -8.04 3.78
C TRP A 113 -6.54 -6.65 4.20
N HIS A 114 -7.44 -5.66 4.37
CA HIS A 114 -7.04 -4.33 4.82
C HIS A 114 -6.57 -4.35 6.28
N SER A 115 -7.30 -5.08 7.12
CA SER A 115 -6.98 -5.20 8.54
C SER A 115 -5.74 -6.07 8.76
N GLU A 116 -5.53 -7.08 7.91
CA GLU A 116 -4.31 -7.89 7.90
C GLU A 116 -3.07 -7.06 7.54
N THR A 117 -3.14 -6.24 6.48
CA THR A 117 -2.03 -5.34 6.11
C THR A 117 -1.72 -4.32 7.21
N LEU A 118 -2.75 -3.78 7.88
CA LEU A 118 -2.55 -2.92 9.06
C LEU A 118 -1.78 -3.64 10.17
N GLN A 119 -2.08 -4.91 10.41
CA GLN A 119 -1.39 -5.71 11.42
C GLN A 119 0.09 -5.91 11.04
N TYR A 120 0.39 -6.24 9.78
CA TYR A 120 1.77 -6.31 9.29
C TYR A 120 2.55 -4.99 9.48
N LEU A 121 1.88 -3.84 9.30
CA LEU A 121 2.48 -2.53 9.59
C LEU A 121 2.75 -2.32 11.08
N PHE A 122 1.80 -2.68 11.95
CA PHE A 122 1.99 -2.56 13.40
C PHE A 122 3.13 -3.45 13.91
N ASP A 123 3.24 -4.65 13.36
CA ASP A 123 4.27 -5.62 13.72
C ASP A 123 5.62 -5.30 13.06
N LYS A 124 5.69 -4.24 12.24
CA LYS A 124 6.86 -3.85 11.45
C LYS A 124 7.37 -4.98 10.54
N LYS A 125 6.45 -5.80 10.04
CA LYS A 125 6.69 -6.96 9.16
C LYS A 125 6.15 -6.75 7.75
N ILE A 126 5.87 -5.50 7.35
CA ILE A 126 5.23 -5.17 6.07
C ILE A 126 6.02 -5.61 4.83
N PHE A 127 7.33 -5.79 4.97
CA PHE A 127 8.21 -6.32 3.91
C PHE A 127 8.87 -7.67 4.26
N SER A 128 8.45 -8.28 5.37
CA SER A 128 8.94 -9.61 5.76
C SER A 128 8.19 -10.67 4.96
N GLU A 129 8.83 -11.78 4.66
CA GLU A 129 8.12 -12.97 4.17
C GLU A 129 7.05 -13.38 5.18
N ALA A 130 5.91 -13.90 4.69
CA ALA A 130 4.93 -14.49 5.58
C ALA A 130 5.60 -15.67 6.28
N THR A 131 5.88 -15.56 7.58
CA THR A 131 6.27 -16.71 8.38
C THR A 131 5.10 -17.68 8.36
N ASN A 132 5.17 -18.70 7.51
CA ASN A 132 4.38 -19.91 7.63
C ASN A 132 4.78 -20.56 8.96
N THR A 133 4.15 -20.14 10.05
CA THR A 133 4.15 -20.92 11.28
C THR A 133 3.16 -22.06 11.05
N HIS A 134 3.57 -23.06 10.27
CA HIS A 134 3.01 -24.40 10.38
C HIS A 134 3.57 -25.00 11.66
N CYS A 135 2.75 -25.09 12.69
CA CYS A 135 2.87 -26.09 13.74
C CYS A 135 1.65 -27.01 13.63
#